data_AF-A0A532EU37-F1
#
_entry.id   AF-A0A532EU37-F1
#
_cell.length_a   1.000
_cell.length_b   1.000
_cell.length_c   1.000
_cell.angle_alpha   90.00
_cell.angle_beta   90.00
_cell.angle_gamma   90.00
#
_symmetry.space_group_name_H-M   'P 1'
#
loop_
_entity.id
_entity.type
_entity.pdbx_description
1 polymer ?
#
loop_
_entity_poly.entity_id
_entity_poly.type
_entity_poly.pdbx_seq_one_letter_code
_entity_poly.pdbx_strand_id
1 'polypeptide(L)'
;MDKEGRILRSLENGQALLRGNTPLASRFTGLRRRLGRQALHASRATGGFTFIEIMVVVAILAILAALVVPRIMGRTDDAKRTAAKVQIRNIEGALQLYKLDNGVYPSTEQGLKSLVEKPSVGVIPKKWKLGGYLPKLPEDPWANPYKYLSPVQRGEYKVEYEITSLGTDGEVGGEGVNADITNWNLDKE
;
A
#
# COMPACT_ATOMS: atom_id res chain seq x y z
N MET A 1 -17.41 2.70 -64.08
CA MET A 1 -17.74 1.54 -64.93
C MET A 1 -18.58 0.62 -64.07
N ASP A 2 -19.85 0.87 -63.79
CA ASP A 2 -20.98 1.31 -64.61
C ASP A 2 -21.38 0.28 -65.66
N LYS A 3 -22.66 -0.14 -65.56
CA LYS A 3 -23.42 -1.03 -66.45
C LYS A 3 -23.11 -2.50 -66.17
N GLU A 4 -24.05 -3.34 -65.74
CA GLU A 4 -25.27 -3.68 -66.48
C GLU A 4 -26.43 -4.00 -65.55
N GLY A 5 -27.36 -3.06 -65.42
CA GLY A 5 -28.73 -3.41 -65.11
C GLY A 5 -29.43 -3.90 -66.39
N ARG A 6 -30.53 -4.62 -66.18
CA ARG A 6 -31.63 -4.71 -67.14
C ARG A 6 -31.30 -5.42 -68.45
N ILE A 7 -31.13 -6.73 -68.34
CA ILE A 7 -31.80 -7.68 -69.24
C ILE A 7 -32.87 -8.37 -68.39
N LEU A 8 -33.94 -7.67 -67.99
CA LEU A 8 -35.19 -7.63 -68.74
C LEU A 8 -35.49 -8.94 -69.48
N ARG A 9 -36.51 -9.62 -68.96
CA ARG A 9 -37.56 -10.27 -69.76
C ARG A 9 -37.07 -11.40 -70.67
N SER A 10 -36.87 -12.57 -70.07
CA SER A 10 -37.52 -13.76 -70.59
C SER A 10 -38.50 -14.18 -69.50
N LEU A 11 -39.78 -13.81 -69.63
CA LEU A 11 -40.76 -14.67 -70.29
C LEU A 11 -40.77 -16.02 -69.57
N GLU A 12 -41.77 -16.18 -68.70
CA GLU A 12 -42.99 -16.87 -69.14
C GLU A 12 -42.60 -18.25 -69.68
N ASN A 13 -42.65 -19.26 -68.81
CA ASN A 13 -43.03 -20.64 -69.15
C ASN A 13 -42.69 -21.56 -67.97
N GLY A 14 -43.60 -21.54 -66.99
CA GLY A 14 -43.71 -22.58 -65.97
C GLY A 14 -45.19 -22.84 -65.67
N GLN A 15 -46.02 -22.83 -66.73
CA GLN A 15 -47.40 -23.24 -66.61
C GLN A 15 -47.49 -24.75 -66.40
N ALA A 16 -48.32 -25.07 -65.41
CA ALA A 16 -49.27 -26.17 -65.40
C ALA A 16 -48.75 -27.59 -65.19
N LEU A 17 -49.68 -28.40 -64.68
CA LEU A 17 -49.61 -29.82 -64.34
C LEU A 17 -49.04 -30.03 -62.93
N LEU A 18 -49.80 -30.41 -61.91
CA LEU A 18 -50.92 -31.35 -61.88
C LEU A 18 -51.89 -31.01 -60.73
N ARG A 19 -53.15 -30.78 -61.07
CA ARG A 19 -54.30 -31.64 -60.72
C ARG A 19 -54.40 -32.00 -59.24
N GLY A 20 -55.39 -31.39 -58.57
CA GLY A 20 -55.82 -31.76 -57.24
C GLY A 20 -57.04 -30.96 -56.80
N ASN A 21 -58.13 -31.10 -57.56
CA ASN A 21 -59.43 -30.53 -57.27
C ASN A 21 -60.10 -31.30 -56.12
N THR A 22 -60.36 -30.65 -54.99
CA THR A 22 -61.44 -31.04 -54.07
C THR A 22 -62.18 -29.79 -53.60
N PRO A 23 -63.41 -29.54 -54.10
CA PRO A 23 -64.27 -28.52 -53.53
C PRO A 23 -65.15 -29.18 -52.49
N LEU A 24 -65.07 -28.74 -51.23
CA LEU A 24 -66.18 -28.89 -50.30
C LEU A 24 -66.44 -27.56 -49.62
N ALA A 25 -67.29 -26.81 -50.33
CA ALA A 25 -67.96 -25.65 -49.84
C ALA A 25 -68.74 -25.95 -48.56
N SER A 26 -68.83 -24.89 -47.76
CA SER A 26 -70.00 -24.52 -46.97
C SER A 26 -70.37 -25.44 -45.81
N ARG A 27 -70.24 -24.89 -44.61
CA ARG A 27 -71.37 -24.48 -43.77
C ARG A 27 -70.82 -24.27 -42.39
N PHE A 28 -70.85 -23.05 -41.88
CA PHE A 28 -71.31 -22.73 -40.53
C PHE A 28 -71.35 -21.21 -40.41
N THR A 29 -72.49 -20.68 -40.84
CA THR A 29 -72.94 -19.33 -40.53
C THR A 29 -73.40 -19.31 -39.08
N GLY A 30 -72.90 -18.33 -38.33
CA GLY A 30 -73.31 -18.03 -36.96
C GLY A 30 -72.08 -17.92 -36.09
N LEU A 31 -71.89 -16.93 -35.24
CA LEU A 31 -72.79 -15.91 -34.74
C LEU A 31 -71.90 -15.02 -33.88
N ARG A 32 -72.05 -13.69 -33.98
CA ARG A 32 -71.74 -12.69 -32.94
C ARG A 32 -70.47 -12.90 -32.10
N ARG A 33 -69.53 -11.95 -32.15
CA ARG A 33 -69.49 -10.84 -31.18
C ARG A 33 -68.35 -9.89 -31.48
N ARG A 34 -68.76 -8.65 -31.65
CA ARG A 34 -68.05 -7.40 -31.36
C ARG A 34 -67.06 -7.49 -30.18
N LEU A 35 -65.96 -6.75 -30.36
CA LEU A 35 -65.09 -6.06 -29.38
C LEU A 35 -63.82 -6.79 -28.91
N GLY A 36 -62.71 -6.06 -28.97
CA GLY A 36 -61.58 -6.30 -28.07
C GLY A 36 -60.20 -6.04 -28.66
N ARG A 37 -59.89 -4.79 -29.02
CA ARG A 37 -58.50 -4.31 -29.03
C ARG A 37 -57.96 -4.44 -27.60
N GLN A 38 -57.11 -5.41 -27.33
CA GLN A 38 -56.21 -5.36 -26.17
C GLN A 38 -54.84 -5.86 -26.59
N ALA A 39 -54.00 -4.89 -27.00
CA ALA A 39 -52.57 -5.06 -26.96
C ALA A 39 -52.19 -5.35 -25.50
N LEU A 40 -51.68 -6.55 -25.24
CA LEU A 40 -51.12 -6.91 -23.94
C LEU A 40 -49.81 -6.15 -23.78
N HIS A 41 -49.89 -4.93 -23.25
CA HIS A 41 -48.74 -4.30 -22.60
C HIS A 41 -48.44 -5.12 -21.35
N ALA A 42 -47.47 -6.03 -21.45
CA ALA A 42 -46.78 -6.57 -20.30
C ALA A 42 -46.09 -5.38 -19.61
N SER A 43 -46.73 -4.83 -18.59
CA SER A 43 -46.15 -3.85 -17.70
C SER A 43 -44.89 -4.48 -17.10
N ARG A 44 -43.71 -3.99 -17.52
CA ARG A 44 -42.49 -4.24 -16.77
C ARG A 44 -42.72 -3.61 -15.41
N ALA A 45 -42.91 -4.45 -14.38
CA ALA A 45 -42.91 -3.99 -13.02
C ALA A 45 -41.54 -3.38 -12.73
N THR A 46 -41.43 -2.06 -12.87
CA THR A 46 -40.34 -1.29 -12.29
C THR A 46 -40.55 -1.32 -10.78
N GLY A 47 -39.95 -2.32 -10.13
CA GLY A 47 -39.86 -2.37 -8.67
C GLY A 47 -39.00 -1.22 -8.19
N GLY A 48 -39.55 -0.39 -7.31
CA GLY A 48 -38.78 0.61 -6.56
C GLY A 48 -38.09 -0.04 -5.36
N PHE A 49 -36.96 0.52 -4.95
CA PHE A 49 -36.26 0.12 -3.71
C PHE A 49 -37.17 0.30 -2.50
N THR A 50 -37.13 -0.67 -1.59
CA THR A 50 -37.86 -0.59 -0.32
C THR A 50 -36.99 0.05 0.77
N PHE A 51 -37.60 0.71 1.75
CA PHE A 51 -36.86 1.27 2.89
C PHE A 51 -36.08 0.19 3.65
N ILE A 52 -36.66 -1.01 3.78
CA ILE A 52 -36.02 -2.12 4.50
C ILE A 52 -34.74 -2.59 3.80
N GLU A 53 -34.68 -2.55 2.47
CA GLU A 53 -33.51 -2.94 1.69
C GLU A 53 -32.32 -2.01 1.95
N ILE A 54 -32.57 -0.69 2.02
CA ILE A 54 -31.52 0.28 2.37
C ILE A 54 -31.12 0.17 3.85
N MET A 55 -32.06 -0.11 4.75
CA MET A 55 -31.75 -0.29 6.18
C MET A 55 -30.80 -1.46 6.43
N VAL A 56 -31.04 -2.60 5.78
CA VAL A 56 -30.18 -3.79 5.93
C VAL A 56 -28.78 -3.51 5.39
N VAL A 57 -28.66 -2.82 4.26
CA VAL A 57 -27.35 -2.45 3.69
C VAL A 57 -26.56 -1.54 4.63
N VAL A 58 -27.18 -0.48 5.17
CA VAL A 58 -26.50 0.44 6.10
C VAL A 58 -26.12 -0.27 7.40
N ALA A 59 -26.96 -1.20 7.89
CA ALA A 59 -26.63 -2.01 9.07
C ALA A 59 -25.39 -2.89 8.85
N ILE A 60 -25.29 -3.57 7.70
CA ILE A 60 -24.11 -4.38 7.36
C ILE A 60 -22.87 -3.48 7.20
N LEU A 61 -22.99 -2.32 6.56
CA LEU A 61 -21.89 -1.36 6.43
C LEU A 61 -21.40 -0.84 7.79
N ALA A 62 -22.30 -0.60 8.75
CA ALA A 62 -21.93 -0.19 10.10
C ALA A 62 -21.14 -1.28 10.85
N ILE A 63 -21.55 -2.55 10.72
CA ILE A 63 -20.84 -3.70 11.32
C ILE A 63 -19.46 -3.87 10.68
N LEU A 64 -19.38 -3.81 9.34
CA LEU A 64 -18.10 -3.93 8.62
C LEU A 64 -17.15 -2.78 8.96
N ALA A 65 -17.65 -1.55 9.03
CA ALA A 65 -16.85 -0.39 9.43
C ALA A 65 -16.26 -0.56 10.83
N ALA A 66 -17.00 -1.13 11.78
CA ALA A 66 -16.51 -1.39 13.13
C ALA A 66 -15.35 -2.44 13.18
N LEU A 67 -15.30 -3.36 12.22
CA LEU A 67 -14.33 -4.47 12.20
C LEU A 67 -13.04 -4.16 11.43
N VAL A 68 -13.08 -3.23 10.46
CA VAL A 68 -11.94 -2.97 9.55
C VAL A 68 -10.91 -2.01 10.15
N VAL A 69 -11.26 -1.24 11.19
CA VAL A 69 -10.43 -0.12 11.67
C VAL A 69 -9.10 -0.53 12.35
N PRO A 70 -9.01 -1.48 13.30
CA PRO A 70 -7.82 -1.51 14.15
C PRO A 70 -6.90 -2.70 13.85
N ARG A 71 -6.07 -2.65 12.80
CA ARG A 71 -5.00 -3.68 12.58
C ARG A 71 -3.66 -3.21 12.00
N ILE A 72 -3.31 -1.92 12.04
CA ILE A 72 -2.09 -1.44 11.35
C ILE A 72 -1.02 -0.88 12.31
N MET A 73 -1.37 -0.51 13.55
CA MET A 73 -0.46 0.30 14.39
C MET A 73 0.68 -0.48 15.11
N GLY A 74 0.55 -1.79 15.36
CA GLY A 74 1.58 -2.51 16.13
C GLY A 74 2.79 -3.01 15.32
N ARG A 75 2.59 -3.47 14.08
CA ARG A 75 3.67 -4.07 13.28
C ARG A 75 4.69 -3.06 12.75
N THR A 76 4.30 -1.79 12.64
CA THR A 76 5.19 -0.74 12.18
C THR A 76 6.26 -0.40 13.22
N ASP A 77 5.92 -0.49 14.50
CA ASP A 77 6.80 -0.04 15.58
C ASP A 77 7.91 -1.05 15.84
N ASP A 78 7.61 -2.35 15.82
CA ASP A 78 8.64 -3.41 15.90
C ASP A 78 9.62 -3.32 14.72
N ALA A 79 9.10 -3.13 13.51
CA ALA A 79 9.94 -2.97 12.31
C ALA A 79 10.85 -1.75 12.40
N LYS A 80 10.33 -0.62 12.91
CA LYS A 80 11.14 0.56 13.22
C LYS A 80 12.21 0.24 14.26
N ARG A 81 11.86 -0.37 15.39
CA ARG A 81 12.84 -0.77 16.42
C ARG A 81 13.95 -1.65 15.85
N THR A 82 13.61 -2.66 15.04
CA THR A 82 14.60 -3.50 14.36
C THR A 82 15.48 -2.69 13.40
N ALA A 83 14.89 -1.79 12.60
CA ALA A 83 15.66 -0.93 11.70
C ALA A 83 16.64 -0.02 12.48
N ALA A 84 16.21 0.57 13.60
CA ALA A 84 17.07 1.37 14.46
C ALA A 84 18.24 0.54 15.02
N LYS A 85 17.98 -0.70 15.47
CA LYS A 85 19.02 -1.61 15.96
C LYS A 85 20.06 -1.93 14.88
N VAL A 86 19.62 -2.19 13.65
CA VAL A 86 20.52 -2.45 12.50
C VAL A 86 21.34 -1.21 12.17
N GLN A 87 20.73 -0.02 12.16
CA GLN A 87 21.44 1.24 11.92
C GLN A 87 22.50 1.51 13.00
N ILE A 88 22.18 1.28 14.29
CA ILE A 88 23.16 1.39 15.38
C ILE A 88 24.35 0.46 15.13
N ARG A 89 24.12 -0.82 14.81
CA ARG A 89 25.22 -1.77 14.51
C ARG A 89 26.09 -1.32 13.34
N ASN A 90 25.49 -0.74 12.30
CA ASN A 90 26.25 -0.20 11.17
C ASN A 90 27.13 0.98 11.59
N ILE A 91 26.61 1.87 12.45
CA ILE A 91 27.37 2.99 13.03
C ILE A 91 28.50 2.46 13.93
N GLU A 92 28.26 1.43 14.75
CA GLU A 92 29.29 0.79 15.57
C GLU A 92 30.43 0.23 14.72
N GLY A 93 30.11 -0.45 13.62
CA GLY A 93 31.14 -0.94 12.67
C GLY A 93 31.98 0.20 12.08
N ALA A 94 31.36 1.32 11.73
CA ALA A 94 32.07 2.51 11.25
C ALA A 94 32.96 3.15 12.33
N LEU A 95 32.47 3.22 13.58
CA LEU A 95 33.25 3.70 14.73
C LEU A 95 34.45 2.80 15.02
N GLN A 96 34.29 1.48 14.96
CA GLN A 96 35.37 0.51 15.15
C GLN A 96 36.45 0.70 14.08
N LEU A 97 36.07 0.91 12.82
CA LEU A 97 37.01 1.20 11.75
C LEU A 97 37.73 2.55 11.97
N TYR A 98 37.00 3.58 12.42
CA TYR A 98 37.60 4.86 12.81
C TYR A 98 38.66 4.68 13.90
N LYS A 99 38.35 3.91 14.95
CA LYS A 99 39.29 3.62 16.03
C LYS A 99 40.47 2.77 15.55
N LEU A 100 40.27 1.83 14.64
CA LEU A 100 41.35 1.03 14.07
C LEU A 100 42.38 1.91 13.35
N ASP A 101 41.92 2.88 12.57
CA ASP A 101 42.80 3.77 11.82
C ASP A 101 43.45 4.85 12.70
N ASN A 102 42.72 5.39 13.67
CA ASN A 102 43.13 6.59 14.44
C ASN A 102 43.54 6.31 15.90
N GLY A 103 43.35 5.09 16.38
CA GLY A 103 43.64 4.65 17.74
C GLY A 103 42.61 5.04 18.79
N VAL A 104 41.67 5.95 18.48
CA VAL A 104 40.65 6.46 19.40
C VAL A 104 39.31 6.61 18.69
N TYR A 105 38.20 6.51 19.43
CA TYR A 105 36.89 6.89 18.91
C TYR A 105 36.78 8.42 18.77
N PRO A 106 35.88 8.92 17.92
CA PRO A 106 35.57 10.35 17.88
C PRO A 106 35.11 10.87 19.24
N SER A 107 35.44 12.12 19.58
CA SER A 107 34.89 12.76 20.78
C SER A 107 33.42 13.14 20.59
N THR A 108 32.70 13.42 21.68
CA THR A 108 31.34 13.98 21.62
C THR A 108 31.27 15.25 20.77
N GLU A 109 32.27 16.12 20.85
CA GLU A 109 32.34 17.37 20.06
C GLU A 109 32.48 17.12 18.55
N GLN A 110 33.21 16.06 18.17
CA GLN A 110 33.33 15.63 16.78
C GLN A 110 32.05 14.95 16.29
N GLY A 111 31.40 14.20 17.18
CA GLY A 111 30.15 13.49 16.92
C GLY A 111 30.27 12.42 15.84
N LEU A 112 29.13 11.87 15.43
CA LEU A 112 29.05 10.91 14.32
C LEU A 112 29.38 11.53 12.95
N LYS A 113 29.37 12.85 12.84
CA LYS A 113 29.72 13.57 11.60
C LYS A 113 31.15 13.27 11.15
N SER A 114 32.04 13.02 12.11
CA SER A 114 33.42 12.59 11.88
C SER A 114 33.58 11.27 11.10
N LEU A 115 32.50 10.47 11.03
CA LEU A 115 32.46 9.25 10.24
C LEU A 115 32.23 9.50 8.75
N VAL A 116 31.68 10.65 8.39
CA VAL A 116 31.36 11.01 6.99
C VAL A 116 32.41 11.98 6.45
N GLU A 117 32.75 13.00 7.24
CA GLU A 117 33.72 14.03 6.88
C GLU A 117 34.85 14.08 7.90
N LYS A 118 36.01 14.57 7.44
CA LYS A 118 37.16 14.73 8.33
C LYS A 118 36.83 15.79 9.40
N PRO A 119 36.93 15.47 10.70
CA PRO A 119 36.60 16.44 11.74
C PRO A 119 37.61 17.60 11.75
N SER A 120 37.08 18.81 11.91
CA SER A 120 37.84 20.06 12.04
C SER A 120 37.99 20.52 13.50
N VAL A 121 37.27 19.89 14.41
CA VAL A 121 37.21 20.21 15.85
C VAL A 121 37.80 19.08 16.69
N GLY A 122 38.25 19.40 17.89
CA GLY A 122 38.89 18.45 18.79
C GLY A 122 40.23 17.93 18.27
N VAL A 123 40.56 16.68 18.63
CA VAL A 123 41.81 16.03 18.20
C VAL A 123 41.68 15.56 16.76
N ILE A 124 42.34 16.27 15.84
CA ILE A 124 42.25 15.96 14.41
C ILE A 124 42.99 14.63 14.12
N PRO A 125 42.30 13.60 13.59
CA PRO A 125 42.88 12.31 13.25
C PRO A 125 43.92 12.45 12.13
N LYS A 126 45.12 11.89 12.35
CA LYS A 126 46.21 11.91 11.37
C LYS A 126 45.98 10.91 10.22
N LYS A 127 45.33 9.78 10.50
CA LYS A 127 45.13 8.66 9.56
C LYS A 127 43.67 8.51 9.10
N TRP A 128 42.92 9.61 9.09
CA TRP A 128 41.52 9.58 8.66
C TRP A 128 41.40 9.10 7.20
N LYS A 129 40.62 8.04 6.99
CA LYS A 129 40.42 7.42 5.67
C LYS A 129 39.75 8.39 4.69
N LEU A 130 40.39 8.64 3.55
CA LEU A 130 39.81 9.46 2.47
C LEU A 130 38.47 8.86 2.00
N GLY A 131 37.40 9.66 2.04
CA GLY A 131 36.02 9.22 1.73
C GLY A 131 35.20 8.77 2.95
N GLY A 132 35.79 8.75 4.15
CA GLY A 132 35.09 8.45 5.39
C GLY A 132 34.86 6.97 5.67
N TYR A 133 34.14 6.73 6.77
CA TYR A 133 33.77 5.42 7.32
C TYR A 133 32.31 5.08 7.03
N LEU A 134 31.50 6.09 6.74
CA LEU A 134 30.08 5.95 6.41
C LEU A 134 29.73 6.86 5.23
N PRO A 135 28.94 6.40 4.24
CA PRO A 135 28.62 7.21 3.06
C PRO A 135 27.75 8.43 3.40
N LYS A 136 26.82 8.26 4.34
CA LYS A 136 25.99 9.32 4.91
C LYS A 136 25.55 8.91 6.31
N LEU A 137 25.27 9.89 7.16
CA LEU A 137 24.71 9.60 8.47
C LEU A 137 23.22 9.21 8.30
N PRO A 138 22.80 8.02 8.76
CA PRO A 138 21.39 7.68 8.79
C PRO A 138 20.67 8.46 9.88
N GLU A 139 19.42 8.81 9.61
CA GLU A 139 18.45 9.18 10.63
C GLU A 139 17.79 7.90 11.16
N ASP A 140 17.33 7.96 12.41
CA ASP A 140 16.58 6.86 12.97
C ASP A 140 15.20 6.73 12.29
N PRO A 141 14.46 5.64 12.52
CA PRO A 141 13.16 5.38 11.89
C PRO A 141 12.04 6.37 12.23
N TRP A 142 12.27 7.28 13.18
CA TRP A 142 11.39 8.36 13.57
C TRP A 142 11.89 9.73 13.08
N ALA A 143 12.87 9.73 12.16
CA ALA A 143 13.53 10.91 11.60
C ALA A 143 14.28 11.76 12.62
N ASN A 144 14.67 11.16 13.74
CA ASN A 144 15.53 11.81 14.73
C ASN A 144 17.01 11.47 14.46
N PRO A 145 17.94 12.41 14.70
CA PRO A 145 19.36 12.13 14.61
C PRO A 145 19.81 11.25 15.78
N TYR A 146 20.72 10.31 15.51
CA TYR A 146 21.36 9.52 16.56
C TYR A 146 22.19 10.40 17.49
N LYS A 147 21.98 10.26 18.79
CA LYS A 147 22.85 10.87 19.81
C LYS A 147 24.07 10.00 20.01
N TYR A 148 25.24 10.65 20.08
CA TYR A 148 26.51 10.00 20.31
C TYR A 148 27.28 10.73 21.40
N LEU A 149 27.78 9.96 22.36
CA LEU A 149 28.57 10.46 23.47
C LEU A 149 29.83 9.61 23.62
N SER A 150 30.99 10.25 23.81
CA SER A 150 32.28 9.58 23.98
C SER A 150 33.28 10.50 24.71
N PRO A 151 33.86 10.07 25.85
CA PRO A 151 33.50 8.88 26.64
C PRO A 151 32.21 9.08 27.46
N VAL A 152 31.60 8.00 27.94
CA VAL A 152 30.43 8.05 28.85
C VAL A 152 30.71 7.39 30.18
N GLN A 153 30.35 8.09 31.26
CA GLN A 153 30.37 7.55 32.62
C GLN A 153 28.98 7.00 32.93
N ARG A 154 28.88 5.68 33.13
CA ARG A 154 27.63 5.00 33.51
C ARG A 154 27.80 4.39 34.89
N GLY A 155 27.30 5.10 35.90
CA GLY A 155 27.59 4.76 37.29
C GLY A 155 29.10 4.72 37.52
N GLU A 156 29.58 3.60 38.05
CA GLU A 156 31.01 3.40 38.32
C GLU A 156 31.82 2.99 37.08
N TYR A 157 31.16 2.56 36.00
CA TYR A 157 31.82 2.05 34.80
C TYR A 157 32.00 3.15 33.74
N LYS A 158 33.22 3.23 33.19
CA LYS A 158 33.51 4.07 32.03
C LYS A 158 33.32 3.27 30.76
N VAL A 159 32.37 3.71 29.93
CA VAL A 159 32.09 3.14 28.62
C VAL A 159 32.81 4.01 27.58
N GLU A 160 33.36 3.37 26.55
CA GLU A 160 34.13 4.09 25.52
C GLU A 160 33.25 5.05 24.72
N TYR A 161 32.03 4.62 24.38
CA TYR A 161 31.03 5.44 23.71
C TYR A 161 29.62 4.90 23.95
N GLU A 162 28.64 5.73 23.64
CA GLU A 162 27.21 5.43 23.74
C GLU A 162 26.50 6.03 22.52
N ILE A 163 25.69 5.20 21.84
CA ILE A 163 24.82 5.61 20.73
C ILE A 163 23.38 5.40 21.15
N THR A 164 22.55 6.43 21.02
CA THR A 164 21.15 6.42 21.45
C THR A 164 20.23 6.96 20.35
N SER A 165 19.17 6.21 20.04
CA SER A 165 17.97 6.69 19.35
C SER A 165 16.89 6.93 20.40
N LEU A 166 16.25 8.09 20.31
CA LEU A 166 15.24 8.58 21.25
C LEU A 166 13.85 8.01 20.97
N GLY A 167 13.74 7.06 20.05
CA GLY A 167 12.46 6.46 19.70
C GLY A 167 11.44 7.47 19.17
N THR A 168 10.17 7.22 19.51
CA THR A 168 9.02 7.93 18.93
C THR A 168 8.82 9.33 19.49
N ASP A 169 9.15 9.55 20.77
CA ASP A 169 8.91 10.82 21.46
C ASP A 169 10.05 11.82 21.25
N GLY A 170 11.24 11.36 20.87
CA GLY A 170 12.39 12.24 20.66
C GLY A 170 12.96 12.79 21.97
N GLU A 171 12.57 12.23 23.11
CA GLU A 171 13.04 12.62 24.44
C GLU A 171 13.96 11.54 25.01
N VAL A 172 14.74 11.89 26.04
CA VAL A 172 15.61 10.89 26.70
C VAL A 172 14.76 10.11 27.71
N GLY A 173 14.77 8.79 27.60
CA GLY A 173 14.08 7.88 28.49
C GLY A 173 12.90 7.16 27.81
N GLY A 174 11.73 7.24 28.42
CA GLY A 174 10.51 6.60 27.93
C GLY A 174 10.38 5.11 28.26
N GLU A 175 9.16 4.60 28.11
CA GLU A 175 8.80 3.19 28.30
C GLU A 175 8.06 2.64 27.07
N GLY A 176 8.09 1.31 26.88
CA GLY A 176 7.41 0.66 25.77
C GLY A 176 7.87 1.18 24.41
N VAL A 177 6.96 1.71 23.61
CA VAL A 177 7.24 2.25 22.25
C VAL A 177 8.14 3.49 22.30
N ASN A 178 8.11 4.22 23.41
CA ASN A 178 8.90 5.43 23.63
C ASN A 178 10.27 5.14 24.24
N ALA A 179 10.56 3.88 24.61
CA ALA A 179 11.83 3.56 25.24
C ALA A 179 13.02 3.75 24.28
N ASP A 180 14.04 4.45 24.75
CA ASP A 180 15.32 4.65 24.07
C ASP A 180 15.96 3.34 23.58
N ILE A 181 16.47 3.36 22.34
CA ILE A 181 17.23 2.25 21.76
C ILE A 181 18.69 2.63 21.75
N THR A 182 19.50 1.79 22.35
CA THR A 182 20.88 2.10 22.68
C THR A 182 21.79 0.93 22.35
N ASN A 183 23.07 1.20 22.16
CA ASN A 183 23.98 0.16 21.68
C ASN A 183 24.21 -0.99 22.69
N TRP A 184 23.92 -0.80 23.98
CA TRP A 184 23.98 -1.88 24.99
C TRP A 184 22.65 -2.62 25.21
N ASN A 185 21.52 -2.12 24.70
CA ASN A 185 20.21 -2.76 24.87
C ASN A 185 19.67 -3.39 23.58
N LEU A 186 20.48 -3.52 22.52
CA LEU A 186 20.05 -4.02 21.22
C LEU A 186 19.39 -5.40 21.27
N ASP A 187 19.89 -6.28 22.14
CA ASP A 187 19.41 -7.67 22.26
C ASP A 187 18.56 -7.92 23.51
N LYS A 188 18.26 -6.88 24.30
CA LYS A 188 17.38 -7.00 25.46
C LYS A 188 15.94 -6.80 25.00
N GLU A 189 15.17 -7.89 24.97
CA GLU A 189 13.72 -7.91 24.83
C GLU A 189 13.05 -8.06 26.20
#